data_AF-A0A7W6H6D2-F1
#
_entry.id   AF-A0A7W6H6D2-F1
#
_cell.length_a   1.000
_cell.length_b   1.000
_cell.length_c   1.000
_cell.angle_alpha   90.00
_cell.angle_beta   90.00
_cell.angle_gamma   90.00
#
_symmetry.space_group_name_H-M   'P 1'
#
loop_
_entity.id
_entity.type
_entity.pdbx_description
1 polymer ?
#
loop_
_entity_poly.entity_id
_entity_poly.type
_entity_poly.pdbx_seq_one_letter_code
_entity_poly.pdbx_strand_id
1 'polypeptide(L)'
;MSDTVGIAGGRIRSFVERIEQVELEIQELSEGKKEIFAEAKGEGFDVKIIREIIKLRKQDQDERDEHDTLLDVYMRAMEDAPMEAANAA
;
A
#
# COMPACT_ATOMS: atom_id res chain seq x y z
N MET A 1 30.76 -16.53 33.47
CA MET A 1 30.70 -16.68 32.01
C MET A 1 29.26 -17.03 31.70
N SER A 2 28.53 -16.08 31.09
CA SER A 2 27.06 -16.11 31.01
C SER A 2 26.60 -17.16 30.02
N ASP A 3 25.87 -18.14 30.55
CA ASP A 3 24.69 -18.83 30.03
C ASP A 3 24.25 -18.45 28.60
N THR A 4 25.05 -18.85 27.60
CA THR A 4 24.59 -18.98 26.22
C THR A 4 23.84 -20.31 26.11
N VAL A 5 22.71 -20.39 26.82
CA VAL A 5 21.87 -21.60 26.92
C VAL A 5 21.42 -22.02 25.52
N GLY A 6 21.98 -23.10 24.98
CA GLY A 6 21.38 -23.92 23.92
C GLY A 6 21.09 -23.27 22.55
N ILE A 7 21.43 -21.99 22.35
CA ILE A 7 21.18 -21.30 21.09
C ILE A 7 22.28 -21.66 20.09
N ALA A 8 21.90 -22.31 18.98
CA ALA A 8 22.80 -22.62 17.88
C ALA A 8 23.24 -21.33 17.16
N GLY A 9 24.31 -20.69 17.64
CA GLY A 9 24.80 -19.39 17.14
C GLY A 9 25.05 -19.35 15.62
N GLY A 10 25.42 -20.48 15.00
CA GLY A 10 25.54 -20.58 13.55
C GLY A 10 24.21 -20.40 12.81
N ARG A 11 23.09 -20.84 13.39
CA ARG A 11 21.75 -20.66 12.80
C ARG A 11 21.27 -19.22 12.90
N ILE A 12 21.57 -18.54 14.02
CA ILE A 12 21.30 -17.10 14.16
C ILE A 12 22.10 -16.32 13.12
N ARG A 13 23.41 -16.60 12.98
CA ARG A 13 24.25 -15.94 11.98
C ARG A 13 23.69 -16.12 10.56
N SER A 14 23.30 -17.34 10.20
CA SER A 14 22.69 -17.61 8.89
C SER A 14 21.39 -16.84 8.65
N PHE A 15 20.54 -16.65 9.67
CA PHE A 15 19.35 -15.80 9.51
C PHE A 15 19.72 -14.33 9.33
N VAL A 16 20.67 -13.81 10.11
CA VAL A 16 21.12 -12.42 10.01
C VAL A 16 21.67 -12.13 8.62
N GLU A 17 22.64 -12.93 8.14
CA GLU A 17 23.28 -12.73 6.82
C GLU A 17 22.25 -12.75 5.68
N ARG A 18 21.25 -13.65 5.75
CA ARG A 18 20.17 -13.72 4.76
C ARG A 18 19.24 -12.51 4.81
N ILE A 19 18.95 -11.99 6.00
CA ILE A 19 18.11 -10.79 6.16
C ILE A 19 18.86 -9.57 5.63
N GLU A 20 20.13 -9.40 5.98
CA GLU A 20 20.96 -8.28 5.50
C GLU A 20 21.05 -8.28 3.97
N GLN A 21 21.22 -9.45 3.35
CA GLN A 21 21.18 -9.57 1.89
C GLN A 21 19.83 -9.12 1.30
N VAL A 22 18.72 -9.53 1.90
CA VAL A 22 17.37 -9.11 1.45
C VAL A 22 17.15 -7.61 1.68
N GLU A 23 17.68 -7.03 2.76
CA GLU A 23 17.58 -5.59 3.01
C GLU A 23 18.35 -4.78 1.96
N LEU A 24 19.53 -5.25 1.54
CA LEU A 24 20.28 -4.63 0.43
C LEU A 24 19.50 -4.70 -0.88
N GLU A 25 18.92 -5.86 -1.22
CA GLU A 25 18.09 -6.01 -2.43
C GLU A 25 16.85 -5.10 -2.38
N ILE A 26 16.18 -4.99 -1.23
CA ILE A 26 15.05 -4.06 -1.04
C ILE A 26 15.50 -2.61 -1.24
N GLN A 27 16.70 -2.25 -0.76
CA GLN A 27 17.24 -0.91 -0.94
C GLN A 27 17.47 -0.61 -2.43
N GLU A 28 18.15 -1.50 -3.16
CA GLU A 28 18.41 -1.36 -4.60
C GLU A 28 17.09 -1.23 -5.39
N LEU A 29 16.11 -2.10 -5.11
CA LEU A 29 14.78 -2.03 -5.73
C LEU A 29 14.04 -0.74 -5.38
N SER A 30 14.19 -0.24 -4.15
CA SER A 30 13.59 1.02 -3.71
C SER A 30 14.22 2.22 -4.40
N GLU A 31 15.52 2.18 -4.67
CA GLU A 31 16.24 3.19 -5.45
C GLU A 31 15.78 3.18 -6.92
N GLY A 32 15.74 2.02 -7.58
CA GLY A 32 15.21 1.90 -8.94
C GLY A 32 13.76 2.38 -9.05
N LYS A 33 12.92 2.08 -8.06
CA LYS A 33 11.54 2.62 -7.99
C LYS A 33 11.51 4.15 -7.91
N LYS A 34 12.46 4.79 -7.19
CA LYS A 34 12.54 6.26 -7.11
C LYS A 34 12.96 6.86 -8.45
N GLU A 35 13.88 6.21 -9.16
CA GLU A 35 14.33 6.65 -10.49
C GLU A 35 13.18 6.67 -11.50
N ILE A 36 12.35 5.62 -11.53
CA ILE A 36 11.16 5.56 -12.40
C ILE A 36 10.19 6.72 -12.09
N PHE A 37 9.97 7.05 -10.81
CA PHE A 37 9.15 8.21 -10.47
C PHE A 37 9.80 9.54 -10.86
N ALA A 38 11.12 9.63 -10.83
CA ALA A 38 11.85 10.82 -11.26
C ALA A 38 11.78 11.00 -12.78
N GLU A 39 11.90 9.91 -13.55
CA GLU A 39 11.71 9.86 -14.99
C GLU A 39 10.30 10.32 -15.38
N ALA A 40 9.26 9.74 -14.78
CA ALA A 40 7.87 10.15 -15.01
C ALA A 40 7.65 11.64 -14.72
N LYS A 41 8.29 12.18 -13.67
CA LYS A 41 8.25 13.62 -13.38
C LYS A 41 8.96 14.45 -14.45
N GLY A 42 10.11 13.97 -14.95
CA GLY A 42 10.88 14.63 -16.01
C GLY A 42 10.11 14.68 -17.34
N GLU A 43 9.30 13.66 -17.62
CA GLU A 43 8.39 13.61 -18.77
C GLU A 43 7.13 14.47 -18.59
N GLY A 44 6.91 15.03 -17.39
CA GLY A 44 5.80 15.94 -17.11
C GLY A 44 4.56 15.29 -16.49
N PHE A 45 4.61 14.03 -16.08
CA PHE A 45 3.50 13.37 -15.39
C PHE A 45 3.40 13.78 -13.92
N ASP A 46 2.16 13.79 -13.39
CA ASP A 46 1.93 13.94 -11.95
C ASP A 46 2.21 12.63 -11.21
N VAL A 47 3.34 12.59 -10.52
CA VAL A 47 3.78 11.46 -9.70
C VAL A 47 2.78 11.08 -8.61
N LYS A 48 1.98 12.03 -8.09
CA LYS A 48 0.96 11.71 -7.07
C LYS A 48 -0.15 10.86 -7.67
N ILE A 49 -0.62 11.19 -8.87
CA ILE A 49 -1.64 10.43 -9.58
C ILE A 49 -1.12 9.05 -9.94
N ILE A 50 0.13 8.92 -10.41
CA ILE A 50 0.73 7.60 -10.68
C ILE A 50 0.77 6.73 -9.41
N ARG A 51 1.13 7.30 -8.25
CA ARG A 51 1.10 6.56 -6.97
C ARG A 51 -0.31 6.11 -6.58
N GLU A 52 -1.30 6.94 -6.84
CA GLU A 52 -2.70 6.60 -6.60
C GLU A 52 -3.15 5.45 -7.50
N ILE A 53 -2.82 5.48 -8.80
CA ILE A 53 -3.07 4.39 -9.74
C ILE A 53 -2.41 3.08 -9.29
N ILE A 54 -1.20 3.13 -8.72
CA ILE A 54 -0.51 1.93 -8.18
C ILE A 54 -1.13 1.44 -6.86
N LYS A 55 -1.80 2.31 -6.09
CA LYS A 55 -2.49 1.95 -4.83
C LYS A 55 -3.89 1.38 -5.09
N LEU A 56 -4.65 2.03 -5.97
CA LEU A 56 -5.60 1.35 -6.87
C LEU A 56 -4.80 0.25 -7.62
N ARG A 57 -5.27 -0.64 -8.49
CA ARG A 57 -4.50 -1.84 -8.94
C ARG A 57 -3.91 -2.81 -7.88
N LYS A 58 -3.39 -2.39 -6.71
CA LYS A 58 -2.83 -3.24 -5.64
C LYS A 58 -3.87 -3.78 -4.68
N GLN A 59 -4.89 -3.00 -4.34
CA GLN A 59 -6.09 -3.57 -3.70
C GLN A 59 -6.72 -4.58 -4.68
N ASP A 60 -7.30 -5.61 -4.09
CA ASP A 60 -7.95 -6.71 -4.79
C ASP A 60 -9.08 -6.17 -5.68
N GLN A 61 -9.19 -6.72 -6.89
CA GLN A 61 -10.15 -6.22 -7.87
C GLN A 61 -11.58 -6.52 -7.42
N ASP A 62 -11.82 -7.69 -6.82
CA ASP A 62 -13.14 -8.11 -6.36
C ASP A 62 -13.56 -7.25 -5.16
N GLU A 63 -12.64 -6.98 -4.21
CA GLU A 63 -12.90 -6.06 -3.09
C GLU A 63 -13.24 -4.63 -3.57
N ARG A 64 -12.62 -4.14 -4.65
CA ARG A 64 -12.97 -2.83 -5.22
C ARG A 64 -14.33 -2.85 -5.87
N ASP A 65 -14.62 -3.85 -6.69
CA ASP A 65 -15.87 -3.93 -7.43
C ASP A 65 -17.05 -4.10 -6.47
N GLU A 66 -16.87 -4.86 -5.38
CA GLU A 66 -17.84 -4.96 -4.28
C GLU A 66 -18.05 -3.61 -3.58
N HIS A 67 -16.96 -2.92 -3.22
CA HIS A 67 -17.02 -1.62 -2.57
C HIS A 67 -17.74 -0.57 -3.44
N ASP A 68 -17.40 -0.51 -4.73
CA ASP A 68 -17.97 0.47 -5.67
C ASP A 68 -19.46 0.20 -5.93
N THR A 69 -19.84 -1.07 -6.04
CA THR A 69 -21.25 -1.48 -6.13
C THR A 69 -22.02 -1.05 -4.88
N LEU A 70 -21.45 -1.27 -3.70
CA LEU A 70 -22.07 -0.88 -2.44
C LEU A 70 -22.21 0.65 -2.34
N LEU A 71 -21.15 1.40 -2.70
CA LEU A 71 -21.16 2.85 -2.69
C LEU A 71 -22.26 3.44 -3.59
N ASP A 72 -22.40 2.94 -4.82
CA ASP A 72 -23.43 3.35 -5.77
C ASP A 72 -24.85 3.11 -5.23
N VAL A 73 -25.08 1.94 -4.61
CA VAL A 73 -26.37 1.64 -3.94
C VAL A 73 -26.67 2.65 -2.83
N TYR A 74 -25.71 2.97 -1.98
CA TYR A 74 -25.90 3.90 -0.87
C TYR A 74 -26.09 5.35 -1.35
N MET A 75 -25.37 5.77 -2.39
CA MET A 75 -25.54 7.10 -3.00
C MET A 75 -26.93 7.26 -3.61
N ARG A 76 -27.40 6.27 -4.39
CA ARG A 76 -28.76 6.28 -4.93
C ARG A 76 -29.80 6.29 -3.82
N ALA A 77 -29.63 5.46 -2.79
CA ALA A 77 -30.54 5.45 -1.65
C ALA A 77 -30.58 6.80 -0.91
N MET A 78 -29.45 7.53 -0.85
CA MET A 78 -29.38 8.87 -0.29
C MET A 78 -30.07 9.90 -1.17
N GLU A 79 -29.92 9.82 -2.49
CA GLU A 79 -30.58 10.71 -3.46
C GLU A 79 -32.10 10.49 -3.51
N ASP A 80 -32.53 9.23 -3.43
CA ASP A 80 -33.94 8.82 -3.41
C ASP A 80 -34.60 9.11 -2.06
N ALA A 81 -33.81 9.27 -0.99
CA ALA A 81 -34.33 9.65 0.31
C ALA A 81 -34.87 11.09 0.24
N PRO A 82 -36.12 11.33 0.65
CA PRO A 82 -36.62 12.70 0.75
C PRO A 82 -35.74 13.46 1.73
N MET A 83 -35.26 14.66 1.35
CA MET A 83 -34.64 15.55 2.32
C MET A 83 -35.67 15.80 3.43
N GLU A 84 -35.47 15.20 4.61
CA GLU A 84 -36.21 15.64 5.78
C GLU A 84 -35.87 17.11 5.96
N ALA A 85 -36.88 17.97 5.78
CA ALA A 85 -36.73 19.39 5.95
C ALA A 85 -36.12 19.59 7.35
N ALA A 86 -34.92 20.16 7.39
CA ALA A 86 -34.27 20.54 8.62
C ALA A 86 -35.33 21.29 9.44
N ASN A 87 -35.79 20.66 10.53
CA ASN A 87 -36.81 21.23 11.39
C ASN A 87 -36.27 22.55 11.91
N ALA A 88 -36.73 23.63 11.28
CA ALA A 88 -36.65 24.96 11.81
C ALA A 88 -37.61 24.99 13.02
N ALA A 89 -37.02 24.89 14.22
CA ALA A 89 -37.61 25.31 15.48
C ALA A 89 -36.49 25.78 16.40
#